data_AF-A0A945NC70-F1
#
_entry.id   AF-A0A945NC70-F1
#
_cell.length_a   1.000
_cell.length_b   1.000
_cell.length_c   1.000
_cell.angle_alpha   90.00
_cell.angle_beta   90.00
_cell.angle_gamma   90.00
#
_symmetry.space_group_name_H-M   'P 1'
#
loop_
_entity.id
_entity.type
_entity.pdbx_description
1 polymer ?
#
loop_
_entity_poly.entity_id
_entity_poly.type
_entity_poly.pdbx_seq_one_letter_code
_entity_poly.pdbx_strand_id
1 'polypeptide(L)'
;SLCASQTEIGVKTVLTPSGGKQLSALFAGPSVCDWILEKKTVSDKTQHFVVEKVDYPFMIAAAVGALKSGNCEICWQDSGGTLSNVLTDQHGNWKTSLERNEIFKQHGPADVSIKSTESSLFSSKKWIDKTTYSKKNRQGVLESGVPLYEAWPTIHKLFSRCLVPSTEESHKSGAGAGLVDTD
;
A
#
# COMPACT_ATOMS: atom_id res chain seq x y z
N SER A 1 -15.35 -3.93 14.55
CA SER A 1 -14.31 -4.88 14.14
C SER A 1 -13.97 -4.64 12.67
N LEU A 2 -12.70 -4.37 12.34
CA LEU A 2 -12.19 -4.46 10.97
C LEU A 2 -12.08 -5.95 10.66
N CYS A 3 -13.16 -6.52 10.13
CA CYS A 3 -13.14 -7.90 9.68
C CYS A 3 -12.71 -7.91 8.20
N ALA A 4 -11.78 -8.79 7.88
CA ALA A 4 -11.41 -9.10 6.52
C ALA A 4 -11.43 -10.62 6.34
N SER A 5 -11.77 -11.09 5.15
CA SER A 5 -11.80 -12.50 4.79
C SER A 5 -10.81 -12.78 3.67
N GLN A 6 -10.09 -13.88 3.82
CA GLN A 6 -9.23 -14.42 2.80
C GLN A 6 -9.99 -15.49 2.01
N THR A 7 -9.89 -15.43 0.69
CA THR A 7 -10.45 -16.46 -0.20
C THR A 7 -9.40 -16.85 -1.24
N GLU A 8 -9.28 -18.14 -1.52
CA GLU A 8 -8.45 -18.65 -2.61
C GLU A 8 -9.34 -18.96 -3.83
N ILE A 9 -9.00 -18.35 -4.97
CA ILE A 9 -9.70 -18.51 -6.24
C ILE A 9 -8.68 -18.96 -7.28
N GLY A 10 -8.48 -20.27 -7.41
CA GLY A 10 -7.43 -20.83 -8.27
C GLY A 10 -6.03 -20.41 -7.80
N VAL A 11 -5.25 -19.75 -8.66
CA VAL A 11 -3.92 -19.21 -8.32
C VAL A 11 -3.96 -17.86 -7.62
N LYS A 12 -5.15 -17.27 -7.48
CA LYS A 12 -5.37 -15.94 -6.93
C LYS A 12 -5.75 -16.03 -5.45
N THR A 13 -5.06 -15.30 -4.60
CA THR A 13 -5.43 -15.12 -3.19
C THR A 13 -6.06 -13.73 -3.03
N VAL A 14 -7.25 -13.64 -2.45
CA VAL A 14 -8.00 -12.38 -2.34
C VAL A 14 -8.25 -12.03 -0.88
N LEU A 15 -7.82 -10.83 -0.46
CA LEU A 15 -8.20 -10.23 0.82
C LEU A 15 -9.36 -9.26 0.58
N THR A 16 -10.48 -9.54 1.22
CA THR A 16 -11.74 -8.81 1.05
C THR A 16 -12.19 -8.20 2.38
N PRO A 17 -12.65 -6.93 2.40
CA PRO A 17 -13.25 -6.35 3.59
C PRO A 17 -14.62 -6.97 3.87
N SER A 18 -14.89 -7.26 5.14
CA SER A 18 -16.23 -7.69 5.56
C SER A 18 -17.20 -6.51 5.63
N GLY A 19 -18.45 -6.75 5.26
CA GLY A 19 -19.53 -5.76 5.39
C GLY A 19 -19.41 -4.56 4.44
N GLY A 20 -18.71 -4.70 3.31
CA GLY A 20 -18.65 -3.69 2.24
C GLY A 20 -17.78 -2.46 2.54
N LYS A 21 -17.10 -2.44 3.70
CA LYS A 21 -16.20 -1.37 4.14
C LYS A 21 -14.89 -1.36 3.33
N GLN A 22 -14.04 -0.37 3.55
CA GLN A 22 -12.68 -0.34 3.01
C GLN A 22 -11.70 -1.06 3.94
N LEU A 23 -10.60 -1.59 3.39
CA LEU A 23 -9.48 -2.13 4.16
C LEU A 23 -8.46 -1.02 4.44
N SER A 24 -7.99 -0.96 5.69
CA SER A 24 -6.86 -0.11 6.01
C SER A 24 -5.57 -0.71 5.46
N ALA A 25 -4.78 0.08 4.73
CA ALA A 25 -3.49 -0.34 4.22
C ALA A 25 -2.49 -0.70 5.35
N LEU A 26 -2.69 -0.14 6.55
CA LEU A 26 -1.90 -0.49 7.74
C LEU A 26 -2.17 -1.92 8.24
N PHE A 27 -3.37 -2.43 8.00
CA PHE A 27 -3.72 -3.82 8.30
C PHE A 27 -3.41 -4.73 7.11
N ALA A 28 -3.83 -4.34 5.92
CA ALA A 28 -3.73 -5.15 4.71
C ALA A 28 -2.28 -5.31 4.22
N GLY A 29 -1.43 -4.30 4.41
CA GLY A 29 -0.02 -4.33 3.98
C GLY A 29 0.76 -5.47 4.63
N PRO A 30 0.90 -5.50 5.97
CA PRO A 30 1.56 -6.60 6.67
C PRO A 30 0.93 -7.97 6.38
N SER A 31 -0.41 -8.05 6.38
CA SER A 31 -1.13 -9.30 6.11
C SER A 31 -0.75 -9.93 4.76
N VAL A 32 -0.64 -9.09 3.73
CA VAL A 32 -0.24 -9.55 2.39
C VAL A 32 1.24 -9.93 2.33
N CYS A 33 2.10 -9.21 3.04
CA CYS A 33 3.51 -9.56 3.15
C CYS A 33 3.70 -10.95 3.78
N ASP A 34 2.98 -11.24 4.86
CA ASP A 34 3.03 -12.55 5.53
C ASP A 34 2.65 -13.68 4.57
N TRP A 35 1.59 -13.49 3.78
CA TRP A 35 1.19 -14.50 2.79
C TRP A 35 2.14 -14.64 1.60
N ILE A 36 2.75 -13.54 1.13
CA ILE A 36 3.78 -13.61 0.09
C ILE A 36 4.94 -14.48 0.59
N LEU A 37 5.36 -14.31 1.84
CA LEU A 37 6.39 -15.15 2.45
C LEU A 37 5.94 -16.60 2.58
N GLU A 38 4.75 -16.84 3.13
CA GLU A 38 4.19 -18.19 3.31
C GLU A 38 4.11 -18.93 1.97
N LYS A 39 3.47 -18.35 0.95
CA LYS A 39 3.31 -19.00 -0.35
C LYS A 39 4.63 -19.23 -1.06
N LYS A 40 5.63 -18.35 -0.86
CA LYS A 40 6.97 -18.53 -1.42
C LYS A 40 7.66 -19.76 -0.83
N THR A 41 7.41 -20.11 0.42
CA THR A 41 7.96 -21.35 1.01
C THR A 41 7.31 -22.62 0.44
N VAL A 42 6.09 -22.50 -0.10
CA VAL A 42 5.29 -23.65 -0.56
C VAL A 42 5.43 -23.90 -2.07
N SER A 43 5.64 -22.87 -2.90
CA SER A 43 5.73 -23.04 -4.35
C SER A 43 6.44 -21.88 -5.06
N ASP A 44 7.29 -22.22 -6.04
CA ASP A 44 7.93 -21.29 -6.99
C ASP A 44 7.01 -20.82 -8.12
N LYS A 45 5.73 -21.21 -8.13
CA LYS A 45 4.76 -20.76 -9.15
C LYS A 45 4.50 -19.26 -9.04
N THR A 46 4.08 -18.67 -10.17
CA THR A 46 3.60 -17.29 -10.22
C THR A 46 2.45 -17.07 -9.25
N GLN A 47 2.69 -16.26 -8.22
CA GLN A 47 1.70 -15.91 -7.21
C GLN A 47 0.94 -14.65 -7.61
N HIS A 48 -0.37 -14.65 -7.39
CA HIS A 48 -1.22 -13.49 -7.61
C HIS A 48 -2.03 -13.20 -6.34
N PHE A 49 -1.80 -12.04 -5.74
CA PHE A 49 -2.57 -11.53 -4.62
C PHE A 49 -3.44 -10.36 -5.07
N VAL A 50 -4.66 -10.27 -4.57
CA VAL A 50 -5.52 -9.10 -4.71
C VAL A 50 -6.03 -8.67 -3.35
N VAL A 51 -6.00 -7.36 -3.12
CA VAL A 51 -6.49 -6.72 -1.91
C VAL A 51 -7.58 -5.76 -2.32
N GLU A 52 -8.80 -5.99 -1.87
CA GLU A 52 -9.96 -5.20 -2.31
C GLU A 52 -10.19 -3.97 -1.43
N LYS A 53 -10.61 -2.86 -2.06
CA LYS A 53 -11.02 -1.60 -1.43
C LYS A 53 -10.02 -1.09 -0.38
N VAL A 54 -8.74 -1.03 -0.71
CA VAL A 54 -7.71 -0.49 0.18
C VAL A 54 -7.78 1.02 0.19
N ASP A 55 -7.72 1.64 1.36
CA ASP A 55 -7.74 3.10 1.54
C ASP A 55 -6.53 3.83 0.92
N TYR A 56 -5.33 3.25 1.04
CA TYR A 56 -4.08 3.75 0.47
C TYR A 56 -3.26 2.66 -0.25
N PRO A 57 -3.62 2.28 -1.49
CA PRO A 57 -2.89 1.32 -2.32
C PRO A 57 -1.39 1.49 -2.41
N PHE A 58 -0.89 2.72 -2.47
CA PHE A 58 0.55 2.97 -2.51
C PHE A 58 1.27 2.41 -1.27
N MET A 59 0.62 2.41 -0.10
CA MET A 59 1.19 1.85 1.13
C MET A 59 1.33 0.32 1.04
N ILE A 60 0.44 -0.36 0.32
CA ILE A 60 0.60 -1.79 0.02
C ILE A 60 1.84 -1.99 -0.86
N ALA A 61 2.00 -1.18 -1.90
CA ALA A 61 3.16 -1.25 -2.77
C ALA A 61 4.48 -1.01 -2.01
N ALA A 62 4.48 -0.04 -1.08
CA ALA A 62 5.62 0.23 -0.22
C ALA A 62 5.94 -0.94 0.72
N ALA A 63 4.93 -1.54 1.37
CA ALA A 63 5.11 -2.69 2.25
C ALA A 63 5.70 -3.91 1.50
N VAL A 64 5.12 -4.24 0.34
CA VAL A 64 5.60 -5.34 -0.51
C VAL A 64 7.01 -5.05 -1.04
N GLY A 65 7.31 -3.81 -1.44
CA GLY A 65 8.66 -3.43 -1.87
C GLY A 65 9.70 -3.51 -0.74
N ALA A 66 9.32 -3.19 0.49
CA ALA A 66 10.19 -3.29 1.66
C ALA A 66 10.51 -4.73 2.03
N LEU A 67 9.60 -5.67 1.73
CA LEU A 67 9.77 -7.11 1.98
C LEU A 67 10.94 -7.72 1.21
N LYS A 68 11.25 -7.21 0.00
CA LYS A 68 12.35 -7.69 -0.86
C LYS A 68 12.30 -9.20 -1.13
N SER A 69 11.10 -9.80 -1.11
CA SER A 69 10.91 -11.25 -1.25
C SER A 69 10.94 -11.74 -2.69
N GLY A 70 11.11 -10.87 -3.68
CA GLY A 70 11.14 -11.25 -5.10
C GLY A 70 10.82 -10.06 -5.99
N ASN A 71 10.63 -10.35 -7.28
CA ASN A 71 10.16 -9.32 -8.20
C ASN A 71 8.63 -9.32 -8.20
N CYS A 72 8.04 -8.16 -7.95
CA CYS A 72 6.59 -8.01 -7.88
C CYS A 72 6.14 -6.86 -8.77
N GLU A 73 5.17 -7.13 -9.63
CA GLU A 73 4.39 -6.09 -10.31
C GLU A 73 3.13 -5.81 -9.50
N ILE A 74 2.95 -4.55 -9.12
CA ILE A 74 1.90 -4.06 -8.26
C ILE A 74 1.12 -3.00 -9.02
N CYS A 75 -0.20 -3.14 -9.12
CA CYS A 75 -1.02 -2.17 -9.82
C CYS A 75 -2.36 -1.94 -9.12
N TRP A 76 -2.88 -0.73 -9.30
CA TRP A 76 -4.21 -0.34 -8.86
C TRP A 76 -4.72 0.77 -9.78
N GLN A 77 -6.04 0.92 -9.83
CA GLN A 77 -6.69 1.97 -10.60
C GLN A 77 -7.45 2.88 -9.63
N ASP A 78 -7.24 4.19 -9.72
CA ASP A 78 -8.00 5.14 -8.89
C ASP A 78 -9.45 5.30 -9.38
N SER A 79 -10.27 6.02 -8.61
CA SER A 79 -11.67 6.28 -8.98
C SER A 79 -11.82 7.11 -10.26
N GLY A 80 -10.76 7.81 -10.68
CA GLY A 80 -10.70 8.58 -11.93
C GLY A 80 -10.33 7.73 -13.15
N GLY A 81 -10.04 6.44 -12.94
CA GLY A 81 -9.63 5.51 -14.00
C GLY A 81 -8.13 5.53 -14.29
N THR A 82 -7.32 6.29 -13.56
CA THR A 82 -5.87 6.35 -13.75
C THR A 82 -5.21 5.09 -13.23
N LEU A 83 -4.48 4.39 -14.10
CA LEU A 83 -3.75 3.18 -13.75
C LEU A 83 -2.37 3.51 -13.17
N SER A 84 -2.16 3.12 -11.92
CA SER A 84 -0.88 3.21 -11.23
C SER A 84 -0.17 1.86 -11.25
N ASN A 85 1.12 1.86 -11.58
CA ASN A 85 1.94 0.66 -11.59
C ASN A 85 3.23 0.90 -10.81
N VAL A 86 3.63 -0.08 -10.02
CA VAL A 86 4.90 -0.17 -9.31
C VAL A 86 5.51 -1.54 -9.59
N LEU A 87 6.80 -1.57 -9.92
CA LEU A 87 7.58 -2.80 -10.04
C LEU A 87 8.66 -2.76 -8.97
N THR A 88 8.77 -3.81 -8.17
CA THR A 88 9.80 -3.94 -7.13
C THR A 88 10.66 -5.17 -7.41
N ASP A 89 11.93 -5.15 -6.99
CA ASP A 89 12.82 -6.32 -7.05
C ASP A 89 13.33 -6.75 -5.67
N GLN A 90 13.96 -7.92 -5.62
CA GLN A 90 14.57 -8.49 -4.41
C GLN A 90 15.75 -7.66 -3.85
N HIS A 91 16.28 -6.72 -4.64
CA HIS A 91 17.33 -5.81 -4.22
C HIS A 91 16.74 -4.50 -3.70
N GLY A 92 15.41 -4.38 -3.56
CA GLY A 92 14.71 -3.17 -3.13
C GLY A 92 14.77 -2.04 -4.14
N ASN A 93 15.12 -2.30 -5.39
CA ASN A 93 14.92 -1.34 -6.46
C ASN A 93 13.45 -1.33 -6.83
N TRP A 94 12.97 -0.18 -7.26
CA TRP A 94 11.61 -0.04 -7.72
C TRP A 94 11.51 0.92 -8.89
N LYS A 95 10.53 0.64 -9.76
CA LYS A 95 10.13 1.52 -10.85
C LYS A 95 8.65 1.84 -10.68
N THR A 96 8.25 3.05 -11.05
CA THR A 96 6.84 3.44 -10.94
C THR A 96 6.39 4.31 -12.10
N SER A 97 5.11 4.19 -12.45
CA SER A 97 4.43 5.10 -13.36
C SER A 97 3.96 6.40 -12.69
N LEU A 98 4.07 6.51 -11.37
CA LEU A 98 3.62 7.66 -10.59
C LEU A 98 4.65 8.77 -10.65
N GLU A 99 4.22 9.99 -10.96
CA GLU A 99 5.04 11.17 -10.70
C GLU A 99 5.11 11.48 -9.20
N ARG A 100 6.18 12.14 -8.75
CA ARG A 100 6.42 12.43 -7.31
C ARG A 100 5.22 13.14 -6.64
N ASN A 101 4.50 13.96 -7.39
CA ASN A 101 3.34 14.72 -6.91
C ASN A 101 2.02 13.94 -6.97
N GLU A 102 1.98 12.78 -7.61
CA GLU A 102 0.80 11.96 -7.81
C GLU A 102 0.66 10.84 -6.76
N ILE A 103 1.78 10.44 -6.14
CA ILE A 103 1.82 9.43 -5.06
C ILE A 103 0.80 9.75 -3.94
N PHE A 104 0.57 11.04 -3.67
CA PHE A 104 -0.31 11.51 -2.60
C PHE A 104 -1.71 11.95 -3.08
N LYS A 105 -2.00 11.90 -4.39
CA LYS A 105 -3.26 12.40 -4.97
C LYS A 105 -4.31 11.31 -5.18
N GLN A 106 -4.29 10.25 -4.38
CA GLN A 106 -5.24 9.17 -4.55
C GLN A 106 -6.65 9.55 -4.10
N HIS A 107 -7.62 9.32 -4.98
CA HIS A 107 -9.04 9.58 -4.75
C HIS A 107 -9.75 8.27 -4.37
N GLY A 108 -9.85 8.02 -3.07
CA GLY A 108 -10.68 6.94 -2.50
C GLY A 108 -10.08 5.53 -2.58
N PRO A 109 -10.80 4.53 -2.02
CA PRO A 109 -10.31 3.17 -1.94
C PRO A 109 -10.22 2.50 -3.30
N ALA A 110 -9.22 1.65 -3.50
CA ALA A 110 -9.07 0.88 -4.72
C ALA A 110 -8.53 -0.53 -4.49
N ASP A 111 -8.76 -1.39 -5.47
CA ASP A 111 -8.25 -2.75 -5.47
C ASP A 111 -6.79 -2.77 -5.90
N VAL A 112 -5.97 -3.51 -5.17
CA VAL A 112 -4.54 -3.66 -5.43
C VAL A 112 -4.28 -5.06 -5.93
N SER A 113 -3.65 -5.19 -7.08
CA SER A 113 -3.19 -6.46 -7.63
C SER A 113 -1.67 -6.56 -7.51
N ILE A 114 -1.18 -7.65 -6.94
CA ILE A 114 0.24 -7.94 -6.76
C ILE A 114 0.55 -9.27 -7.43
N LYS A 115 1.47 -9.26 -8.40
CA LYS A 115 1.86 -10.44 -9.17
C LYS A 115 3.35 -10.67 -9.05
N SER A 116 3.74 -11.90 -8.72
CA SER A 116 5.13 -12.34 -8.88
C SER A 116 5.49 -12.33 -10.36
N THR A 117 6.69 -11.84 -10.67
CA THR A 117 7.16 -11.65 -12.03
C THR A 117 8.61 -12.12 -12.20
N GLU A 118 9.00 -12.41 -13.44
CA GLU A 118 10.40 -12.60 -13.79
C GLU A 118 11.20 -11.29 -13.66
N SER A 119 12.51 -11.42 -13.42
CA SER A 119 13.44 -10.28 -13.32
C SER A 119 13.62 -9.55 -14.66
N SER A 120 13.40 -10.25 -15.79
CA SER A 120 13.44 -9.71 -17.15
C SER A 120 12.44 -8.57 -17.39
N LEU A 121 11.34 -8.52 -16.62
CA LEU A 121 10.34 -7.45 -16.73
C LEU A 121 10.90 -6.07 -16.33
N PHE A 122 11.93 -6.04 -15.48
CA PHE A 122 12.60 -4.80 -15.06
C PHE A 122 13.34 -4.09 -16.20
N SER A 123 13.78 -4.83 -17.23
CA SER A 123 14.43 -4.30 -18.43
C SER A 123 13.50 -4.22 -19.65
N SER A 124 12.22 -4.59 -19.51
CA SER A 124 11.26 -4.56 -20.60
C SER A 124 10.89 -3.14 -21.04
N LYS A 125 10.50 -2.98 -22.31
CA LYS A 125 10.04 -1.70 -22.89
C LYS A 125 8.95 -1.01 -22.07
N LYS A 126 8.10 -1.77 -21.39
CA LYS A 126 7.04 -1.26 -20.48
C LYS A 126 7.59 -0.37 -19.37
N TRP A 127 8.83 -0.61 -18.95
CA TRP A 127 9.46 0.00 -17.77
C TRP A 127 10.70 0.84 -18.11
N ILE A 128 10.98 1.10 -19.39
CA ILE A 128 12.15 1.90 -19.80
C ILE A 128 11.94 3.37 -19.44
N ASP A 129 10.77 3.94 -19.72
CA ASP A 129 10.49 5.37 -19.52
C ASP A 129 9.93 5.71 -18.14
N LYS A 130 9.98 4.75 -17.20
CA LYS A 130 9.40 4.89 -15.86
C LYS A 130 10.42 5.42 -14.86
N THR A 131 9.95 6.20 -13.89
CA THR A 131 10.79 6.70 -12.81
C THR A 131 11.40 5.52 -12.06
N THR A 132 12.73 5.50 -11.98
CA THR A 132 13.51 4.41 -11.40
C THR A 132 14.21 4.86 -10.13
N TYR A 133 14.03 4.10 -9.06
CA TYR A 133 14.68 4.31 -7.78
C TYR A 133 15.56 3.10 -7.44
N SER A 134 16.87 3.30 -7.48
CA SER A 134 17.88 2.26 -7.22
C SER A 134 19.05 2.82 -6.42
N LYS A 135 19.75 1.95 -5.67
CA LYS A 135 20.98 2.24 -4.89
C LYS A 135 20.99 3.60 -4.18
N LYS A 136 21.57 4.65 -4.79
CA LYS A 136 21.68 6.01 -4.22
C LYS A 136 20.33 6.72 -4.05
N ASN A 137 19.41 6.53 -4.99
CA ASN A 137 18.12 7.22 -5.01
C ASN A 137 17.11 6.47 -4.13
N ARG A 138 17.35 5.17 -3.90
CA ARG A 138 16.58 4.29 -3.01
C ARG A 138 16.73 4.73 -1.55
N GLN A 139 17.96 5.03 -1.14
CA GLN A 139 18.34 5.42 0.22
C GLN A 139 17.55 6.64 0.70
N GLY A 140 17.38 7.67 -0.13
CA GLY A 140 16.65 8.89 0.25
C GLY A 140 15.12 8.75 0.37
N VAL A 141 14.50 7.75 -0.26
CA VAL A 141 13.03 7.56 -0.20
C VAL A 141 12.63 6.52 0.86
N LEU A 142 13.47 5.50 1.09
CA LEU A 142 13.16 4.39 2.00
C LEU A 142 13.92 4.42 3.34
N GLU A 143 15.11 5.03 3.43
CA GLU A 143 15.90 5.05 4.69
C GLU A 143 15.67 6.31 5.53
N SER A 144 15.54 7.48 4.89
CA SER A 144 15.30 8.75 5.60
C SER A 144 13.83 9.09 5.82
N GLY A 145 12.91 8.26 5.31
CA GLY A 145 11.51 8.65 5.13
C GLY A 145 11.39 9.91 4.27
N VAL A 146 10.21 10.53 4.25
CA VAL A 146 10.07 11.89 3.73
C VAL A 146 10.60 12.84 4.80
N PRO A 147 11.53 13.78 4.51
CA PRO A 147 11.96 14.76 5.49
C PRO A 147 10.72 15.48 6.04
N LEU A 148 10.44 15.22 7.32
CA LEU A 148 9.20 15.63 7.96
C LEU A 148 8.99 17.12 7.84
N TYR A 149 10.04 17.95 7.88
CA TYR A 149 9.89 19.40 7.89
C TYR A 149 9.07 19.97 6.72
N GLU A 150 9.32 19.54 5.48
CA GLU A 150 8.57 20.03 4.32
C GLU A 150 7.24 19.28 4.09
N ALA A 151 7.19 18.00 4.47
CA ALA A 151 6.01 17.16 4.27
C ALA A 151 5.04 17.15 5.47
N TRP A 152 5.42 17.74 6.61
CA TRP A 152 4.65 17.77 7.85
C TRP A 152 3.27 18.36 7.66
N PRO A 153 3.07 19.47 6.93
CA PRO A 153 1.73 20.00 6.70
C PRO A 153 0.84 18.98 5.95
N THR A 154 1.42 18.25 4.99
CA THR A 154 0.71 17.24 4.20
C THR A 154 0.39 16.00 5.04
N ILE A 155 1.36 15.50 5.81
CA ILE A 155 1.20 14.35 6.71
C ILE A 155 0.19 14.68 7.80
N HIS A 156 0.34 15.84 8.46
CA HIS A 156 -0.58 16.31 9.48
C HIS A 156 -2.00 16.46 8.92
N LYS A 157 -2.16 17.04 7.72
CA LYS A 157 -3.47 17.14 7.05
C LYS A 157 -4.06 15.78 6.69
N LEU A 158 -3.23 14.80 6.35
CA LEU A 158 -3.66 13.43 6.07
C LEU A 158 -4.17 12.77 7.35
N PHE A 159 -3.37 12.76 8.42
CA PHE A 159 -3.74 12.15 9.69
C PHE A 159 -4.89 12.89 10.38
N SER A 160 -4.98 14.21 10.27
CA SER A 160 -6.09 14.97 10.84
C SER A 160 -7.45 14.61 10.23
N ARG A 161 -7.48 14.08 8.99
CA ARG A 161 -8.71 13.54 8.38
C ARG A 161 -9.12 12.20 8.98
N CYS A 162 -8.18 11.47 9.56
CA CYS A 162 -8.42 10.21 10.24
C CYS A 162 -8.83 10.42 11.72
N LEU A 163 -8.68 11.63 12.24
CA LEU A 163 -9.13 11.98 13.59
C LEU A 163 -10.61 12.33 13.56
N VAL A 164 -11.34 11.84 14.57
CA VAL A 164 -12.74 12.23 14.78
C VAL A 164 -12.77 13.72 15.10
N PRO A 165 -13.63 14.54 14.46
CA PRO A 165 -13.79 15.94 14.79
C PRO A 165 -14.08 16.10 16.28
N SER A 166 -13.38 17.01 16.97
CA SER A 166 -13.70 17.36 18.36
C SER A 166 -14.97 18.22 18.38
N THR A 167 -16.11 17.54 18.28
CA THR A 167 -17.45 18.11 18.43
C THR A 167 -18.11 17.54 19.68
N GLU A 168 -19.16 18.20 20.15
CA GLU A 168 -19.92 17.76 21.31
C GLU A 168 -20.54 16.38 21.09
N GLU A 169 -20.96 16.03 19.85
CA GLU A 169 -21.43 14.69 19.53
C GLU A 169 -20.31 13.63 19.63
N SER A 170 -19.11 13.94 19.14
CA SER A 170 -17.97 13.02 19.20
C SER A 170 -17.58 12.69 20.64
N HIS A 171 -17.56 13.71 21.51
CA HIS A 171 -17.31 13.54 22.95
C HIS A 171 -18.39 12.69 23.62
N LYS A 172 -19.68 12.92 23.29
CA LYS A 172 -20.81 12.11 23.78
C LYS A 172 -20.75 10.65 23.31
N SER A 173 -20.15 10.38 22.15
CA SER A 173 -19.95 9.03 21.61
C SER A 173 -18.66 8.33 22.09
N GLY A 174 -17.91 8.92 23.01
CA GLY A 174 -16.68 8.34 23.57
C GLY A 174 -15.41 8.51 22.72
N ALA A 175 -15.47 9.28 21.63
CA ALA A 175 -14.28 9.68 20.88
C ALA A 175 -13.66 10.93 21.53
N GLY A 176 -12.44 10.81 22.07
CA GLY A 176 -11.75 11.90 22.78
C GLY A 176 -11.66 11.75 24.30
N ALA A 177 -11.96 10.57 24.86
CA ALA A 177 -11.89 10.28 26.30
C ALA A 177 -10.50 10.50 26.96
N GLY A 178 -9.43 10.74 26.18
CA GLY A 178 -8.11 11.08 26.71
C GLY A 178 -7.92 12.56 27.10
N LEU A 179 -8.94 13.42 26.96
CA LEU A 179 -8.89 14.84 27.37
C LEU A 179 -9.45 15.09 28.77
N VAL A 180 -10.15 14.12 29.34
CA VAL A 180 -10.72 14.20 30.69
C VAL A 180 -10.28 12.94 31.43
N ASP A 181 -9.04 12.96 31.91
CA ASP A 181 -8.57 12.05 32.95
C ASP A 181 -9.25 12.46 34.25
N THR A 182 -9.98 11.54 34.87
CA THR A 182 -10.57 11.71 36.21
C THR A 182 -10.28 10.51 37.10
N ASP A 183 -9.19 9.77 36.82
CA ASP A 183 -8.69 8.72 37.69
C ASP A 183 -7.84 9.26 38.86
#